data_AF-A0A0N4U833-F1
#
_entry.id   AF-A0A0N4U833-F1
#
_cell.length_a   1.000
_cell.length_b   1.000
_cell.length_c   1.000
_cell.angle_alpha   90.00
_cell.angle_beta   90.00
_cell.angle_gamma   90.00
#
_symmetry.space_group_name_H-M   'P 1'
#
loop_
_entity.id
_entity.type
_entity.pdbx_description
1 polymer ?
#
loop_
_entity_poly.entity_id
_entity_poly.type
_entity_poly.pdbx_seq_one_letter_code
_entity_poly.pdbx_strand_id
1 'polypeptide(L)'
;NLSGGKATNGNDEINKDVLNLITVGLLGGYAIRKIKAYNDRIFLSRYRRSYWLGTRYFFMDNLYYLKTRDTCIFYLNTTERENLEYEDGLPIDAVVYQ
;
A
#
# COMPACT_ATOMS: atom_id res chain seq x y z
N ASN A 1 -9.77 5.60 -12.66
CA ASN A 1 -8.53 6.04 -13.33
C ASN A 1 -7.46 6.25 -12.28
N LEU A 2 -6.30 5.61 -12.44
CA LEU A 2 -5.11 5.95 -11.65
C LEU A 2 -4.75 7.42 -11.95
N SER A 3 -4.36 8.18 -10.93
CA SER A 3 -3.98 9.58 -11.09
C SER A 3 -2.50 9.68 -11.46
N GLY A 4 -2.14 10.66 -12.30
CA GLY A 4 -0.87 10.59 -13.01
C GLY A 4 -0.82 9.41 -14.00
N GLY A 5 0.33 9.20 -14.64
CA GLY A 5 0.56 7.97 -15.39
C GLY A 5 0.60 6.77 -14.44
N LYS A 6 0.34 5.56 -14.97
CA LYS A 6 0.74 4.34 -14.26
C LYS A 6 2.26 4.24 -14.38
N ALA A 7 2.97 4.42 -13.28
CA ALA A 7 4.42 4.24 -13.25
C ALA A 7 4.81 2.81 -12.82
N THR A 8 6.09 2.51 -13.01
CA THR A 8 6.76 1.21 -12.78
C THR A 8 6.49 0.61 -11.41
N ASN A 9 6.80 -0.68 -11.22
CA ASN A 9 6.76 -1.37 -9.93
C ASN A 9 7.74 -0.82 -8.87
N GLY A 10 8.53 0.22 -9.20
CA GLY A 10 9.57 0.74 -8.31
C GLY A 10 10.83 -0.12 -8.32
N ASN A 11 11.63 0.01 -7.28
CA ASN A 11 12.86 -0.76 -7.09
C ASN A 11 12.64 -1.76 -5.95
N ASP A 12 13.05 -3.02 -6.14
CA ASP A 12 12.76 -4.11 -5.21
C ASP A 12 13.34 -3.90 -3.80
N GLU A 13 14.52 -3.27 -3.68
CA GLU A 13 15.10 -2.96 -2.37
C GLU A 13 14.27 -1.89 -1.64
N ILE A 14 13.83 -0.87 -2.36
CA ILE A 14 12.94 0.17 -1.82
C ILE A 14 11.59 -0.44 -1.43
N ASN A 15 11.01 -1.30 -2.27
CA ASN A 15 9.72 -1.94 -1.99
C ASN A 15 9.78 -2.80 -0.73
N LYS A 16 10.89 -3.52 -0.52
CA LYS A 16 11.12 -4.29 0.71
C LYS A 16 11.23 -3.39 1.95
N ASP A 17 11.97 -2.28 1.87
CA ASP A 17 12.05 -1.33 3.00
C ASP A 17 10.68 -0.68 3.28
N VAL A 18 9.95 -0.27 2.24
CA VAL A 18 8.59 0.26 2.36
C VAL A 18 7.67 -0.76 3.04
N LEU A 19 7.68 -2.02 2.56
CA LEU A 19 6.84 -3.06 3.11
C LEU A 19 7.16 -3.26 4.60
N ASN A 20 8.44 -3.36 4.95
CA ASN A 20 8.86 -3.42 6.35
C ASN A 20 8.34 -2.21 7.13
N LEU A 21 8.55 -0.98 6.67
CA LEU A 21 8.11 0.21 7.38
C LEU A 21 6.60 0.27 7.61
N ILE A 22 5.79 -0.12 6.62
CA ILE A 22 4.33 -0.09 6.75
C ILE A 22 3.78 -1.30 7.52
N THR A 23 4.56 -2.38 7.67
CA THR A 23 4.12 -3.63 8.31
C THR A 23 4.81 -3.97 9.64
N VAL A 24 5.92 -3.32 10.02
CA VAL A 24 6.67 -3.63 11.25
C VAL A 24 5.79 -3.57 12.50
N GLY A 25 4.85 -2.62 12.57
CA GLY A 25 3.87 -2.56 13.66
C GLY A 25 2.61 -3.42 13.44
N LEU A 26 2.42 -3.97 12.24
CA LEU A 26 1.20 -4.68 11.83
C LEU A 26 1.36 -6.20 11.87
N LEU A 27 2.42 -6.72 11.27
CA LEU A 27 2.67 -8.15 11.09
C LEU A 27 3.49 -8.76 12.23
N GLY A 28 4.11 -7.93 13.08
CA GLY A 28 4.73 -8.40 14.33
C GLY A 28 3.72 -8.91 15.37
N GLY A 29 2.41 -8.70 15.15
CA GLY A 29 1.34 -9.22 15.99
C GLY A 29 0.76 -10.53 15.46
N TYR A 30 0.20 -11.35 16.35
CA TYR A 30 -0.47 -12.62 16.01
C TYR A 30 -1.85 -12.47 15.36
N ALA A 31 -2.24 -11.26 14.95
CA ALA A 31 -3.58 -10.97 14.46
C ALA A 31 -3.55 -10.60 12.98
N ILE A 32 -4.51 -11.15 12.22
CA ILE A 32 -4.74 -10.76 10.84
C ILE A 32 -5.13 -9.28 10.79
N ARG A 33 -4.38 -8.50 10.00
CA ARG A 33 -4.67 -7.10 9.73
C ARG A 33 -5.77 -6.99 8.69
N LYS A 34 -6.92 -6.50 9.13
CA LYS A 34 -8.06 -6.13 8.27
C LYS A 34 -8.00 -4.66 7.88
N ILE A 35 -7.78 -4.38 6.60
CA ILE A 35 -7.77 -3.03 6.03
C ILE A 35 -9.20 -2.56 5.73
N LYS A 36 -9.50 -1.32 6.10
CA LYS A 36 -10.79 -0.65 5.93
C LYS A 36 -10.65 0.58 5.05
N ALA A 37 -11.75 1.04 4.48
CA ALA A 37 -11.83 2.13 3.50
C ALA A 37 -11.10 3.44 3.83
N TYR A 38 -10.89 3.74 5.11
CA TYR A 38 -10.30 5.01 5.56
C TYR A 38 -9.03 4.86 6.41
N ASN A 39 -8.48 3.64 6.52
CA ASN A 39 -7.37 3.30 7.42
C ASN A 39 -6.17 2.65 6.72
N ASP A 40 -6.03 2.86 5.42
CA ASP A 40 -5.01 2.20 4.58
C ASP A 40 -3.83 3.11 4.20
N ARG A 41 -3.99 4.44 4.27
CA ARG A 41 -2.91 5.38 3.93
C ARG A 41 -1.84 5.49 5.01
N ILE A 42 -0.59 5.26 4.62
CA ILE A 42 0.60 5.53 5.42
C ILE A 42 1.52 6.46 4.63
N PHE A 43 1.91 7.60 5.23
CA PHE A 43 2.90 8.49 4.64
C PHE A 43 4.29 8.16 5.17
N LEU A 44 5.22 7.82 4.27
CA LEU A 44 6.62 7.59 4.63
C LEU A 44 7.44 8.82 4.25
N SER A 45 7.85 9.60 5.26
CA SER A 45 8.65 10.82 5.09
C SER A 45 9.99 10.56 4.41
N ARG A 46 10.61 9.39 4.67
CA ARG A 46 11.85 8.92 4.01
C ARG A 46 11.74 8.97 2.49
N TYR A 47 10.61 8.55 1.94
CA TYR A 47 10.35 8.52 0.49
C TYR A 47 9.54 9.72 0.01
N ARG A 48 8.99 10.50 0.94
CA ARG A 48 8.04 11.60 0.70
C ARG A 48 6.82 11.13 -0.09
N ARG A 49 6.38 9.88 0.12
CA ARG A 49 5.27 9.25 -0.61
C ARG A 49 4.20 8.73 0.33
N SER A 50 2.97 8.73 -0.17
CA SER A 50 1.83 8.07 0.45
C SER A 50 1.71 6.66 -0.10
N TYR A 51 1.43 5.69 0.77
CA TYR A 51 1.28 4.29 0.46
C TYR A 51 -0.08 3.82 0.95
N TRP A 52 -0.74 2.97 0.16
CA TRP A 52 -2.02 2.36 0.48
C TRP A 52 -1.91 0.85 0.35
N LEU A 53 -2.42 0.13 1.34
CA LEU A 53 -2.48 -1.32 1.31
C LEU A 53 -3.67 -1.74 0.46
N GLY A 54 -3.38 -2.19 -0.75
CA GLY A 54 -4.38 -2.60 -1.72
C GLY A 54 -4.92 -1.48 -2.61
N THR A 55 -5.72 -1.87 -3.59
CA THR A 55 -6.25 -1.01 -4.65
C THR A 55 -7.71 -0.59 -4.42
N ARG A 56 -8.40 -1.15 -3.42
CA ARG A 56 -9.84 -0.93 -3.21
C ARG A 56 -10.21 0.41 -2.60
N TYR A 57 -9.32 0.97 -1.79
CA TYR A 57 -9.68 2.09 -0.93
C TYR A 57 -8.85 3.33 -1.20
N PHE A 58 -7.71 3.19 -1.90
CA PHE A 58 -6.86 4.35 -2.19
C PHE A 58 -7.64 5.46 -2.91
N PHE A 59 -8.56 5.14 -3.84
CA PHE A 59 -9.36 6.15 -4.56
C PHE A 59 -10.42 6.86 -3.70
N MET A 60 -10.71 6.34 -2.51
CA MET A 60 -11.64 6.95 -1.54
C MET A 60 -10.94 7.96 -0.63
N ASP A 61 -9.61 7.92 -0.56
CA ASP A 61 -8.82 8.87 0.21
C ASP A 61 -8.77 10.23 -0.51
N ASN A 62 -9.09 11.34 0.15
CA ASN A 62 -9.03 12.67 -0.44
C ASN A 62 -7.64 13.06 -1.03
N LEU A 63 -6.56 12.40 -0.60
CA LEU A 63 -5.20 12.62 -1.10
C LEU A 63 -4.77 11.65 -2.22
N TYR A 64 -5.68 10.86 -2.78
CA TYR A 64 -5.37 9.90 -3.86
C TYR A 64 -5.05 10.52 -5.22
N TYR A 65 -5.36 11.81 -5.38
CA TYR A 65 -5.27 12.51 -6.66
C TYR A 65 -4.26 13.64 -6.58
N LEU A 66 -2.98 13.27 -6.65
CA LEU A 66 -1.87 14.21 -6.73
C LEU A 66 -1.41 14.34 -8.19
N LYS A 67 -1.94 15.33 -8.93
CA LYS A 67 -1.63 15.54 -10.37
C LYS A 67 -0.14 15.58 -10.71
N THR A 68 0.70 15.96 -9.76
CA THR A 68 2.16 16.08 -9.93
C THR A 68 2.90 14.75 -9.71
N ARG A 69 2.18 13.66 -9.43
CA ARG A 69 2.75 12.37 -9.09
C ARG A 69 2.06 11.24 -9.85
N ASP A 70 2.86 10.28 -10.28
CA ASP A 70 2.35 9.06 -10.88
C ASP A 70 1.88 8.10 -9.81
N THR A 71 0.71 7.49 -10.03
CA THR A 71 0.30 6.33 -9.24
C THR A 71 1.12 5.14 -9.64
N CYS A 72 1.85 4.60 -8.67
CA CYS A 72 2.68 3.42 -8.80
C CYS A 72 2.05 2.26 -8.02
N ILE A 73 2.33 1.04 -8.44
CA ILE A 73 1.84 -0.18 -7.78
C ILE A 73 2.96 -1.20 -7.77
N PHE A 74 3.26 -1.79 -6.61
CA PHE A 74 4.07 -3.01 -6.55
C PHE A 74 3.25 -4.15 -5.92
N TYR A 75 3.52 -5.37 -6.37
CA TYR A 75 2.78 -6.55 -5.96
C TYR A 75 3.50 -7.27 -4.81
N LEU A 76 2.70 -7.83 -3.91
CA LEU A 76 3.14 -8.62 -2.78
C LEU A 76 3.12 -10.10 -3.14
N ASN A 77 4.18 -10.82 -2.76
CA ASN A 77 4.18 -12.27 -2.83
C ASN A 77 3.35 -12.89 -1.69
N THR A 78 3.20 -14.22 -1.71
CA THR A 78 2.38 -14.95 -0.72
C THR A 78 2.85 -14.73 0.72
N THR A 79 4.15 -14.68 0.96
CA THR A 79 4.72 -14.46 2.31
C THR A 79 4.53 -13.01 2.74
N GLU A 80 4.72 -12.05 1.83
CA GLU A 80 4.58 -10.62 2.13
C GLU A 80 3.15 -10.20 2.49
N ARG A 81 2.14 -10.90 1.96
CA ARG A 81 0.72 -10.65 2.27
C ARG A 81 0.16 -11.54 3.38
N GLU A 82 1.00 -12.35 4.02
CA GLU A 82 0.55 -13.18 5.13
C GLU A 82 -0.02 -12.29 6.24
N ASN A 83 -1.19 -12.66 6.78
CA ASN A 83 -1.93 -11.88 7.77
C ASN A 83 -2.35 -10.47 7.32
N LEU A 84 -2.46 -10.21 6.01
CA LEU A 84 -2.94 -8.95 5.46
C LEU A 84 -4.13 -9.17 4.51
N GLU A 85 -5.30 -8.68 4.90
CA GLU A 85 -6.55 -8.81 4.13
C GLU A 85 -7.38 -7.53 4.21
N TYR A 86 -8.35 -7.41 3.31
CA TYR A 86 -9.43 -6.45 3.46
C TYR A 86 -10.39 -6.91 4.56
N GLU A 87 -11.23 -5.99 5.04
CA GLU A 87 -12.21 -6.29 6.10
C GLU A 87 -13.16 -7.46 5.79
N ASP A 88 -13.41 -7.73 4.50
CA ASP A 88 -14.22 -8.84 4.00
C ASP A 88 -13.45 -10.17 3.85
N GLY A 89 -12.18 -10.22 4.24
CA GLY A 89 -11.34 -11.41 4.18
C GLY A 89 -10.69 -11.66 2.82
N LEU A 90 -10.90 -10.78 1.84
CA LEU A 90 -10.22 -10.92 0.56
C LEU A 90 -8.75 -10.47 0.66
N PRO A 91 -7.84 -11.12 -0.09
CA PRO A 91 -6.41 -10.85 0.04
C PRO A 91 -6.04 -9.47 -0.50
N ILE A 92 -4.98 -8.91 0.07
CA ILE A 92 -4.30 -7.72 -0.45
C ILE A 92 -3.05 -8.20 -1.19
N ASP A 93 -2.98 -7.92 -2.48
CA ASP A 93 -1.93 -8.41 -3.38
C ASP A 93 -0.97 -7.31 -3.84
N ALA A 94 -1.22 -6.06 -3.45
CA ALA A 94 -0.45 -4.93 -3.93
C ALA A 94 -0.43 -3.78 -2.93
N VAL A 95 0.58 -2.93 -3.09
CA VAL A 95 0.69 -1.63 -2.43
C VAL A 95 0.64 -0.56 -3.52
N VAL A 96 -0.30 0.36 -3.38
CA VAL A 96 -0.39 1.54 -4.25
C VAL A 96 0.40 2.65 -3.60
N TYR A 97 1.10 3.47 -4.39
CA TYR A 97 1.81 4.62 -3.83
C TYR A 97 1.93 5.79 -4.79
N GLN A 98 2.05 7.00 -4.21
CA GLN A 98 2.21 8.27 -4.91
C GLN A 98 3.28 9.14 -4.27
#